data_AF-A0A085WUT2-F1
#
_entry.id   AF-A0A085WUT2-F1
#
_cell.length_a   1.000
_cell.length_b   1.000
_cell.length_c   1.000
_cell.angle_alpha   90.00
_cell.angle_beta   90.00
_cell.angle_gamma   90.00
#
_symmetry.space_group_name_H-M   'P 1'
#
loop_
_entity.id
_entity.type
_entity.pdbx_description
1 polymer ?
#
loop_
_entity_poly.entity_id
_entity_poly.type
_entity_poly.pdbx_seq_one_letter_code
_entity_poly.pdbx_strand_id
1 'polypeptide(L)'
;MAMLQFTRNYTDRSNDQGFQFEFYCDKCSNGHMSAFEGSALGMASSFLKAAGSFFGGALSRAAYAGDHVKDALRGKAWDDAYGNAVNEAKKHFKHCTRCGHWVCPQSCWNEQRGLCEACAPNLAEEAAHIQSKVAVEQTWDKARKVDQVENLDMKAQRMAACPHCNASIEGGKFCPECGKPLAAKSSCGKCGAEMAAKAKFCPECGTARG
;
A
#
# COMPACT_ATOMS: atom_id res chain seq x y z
N MET A 1 4.28 -28.71 -27.53
CA MET A 1 3.88 -27.55 -26.70
C MET A 1 4.31 -26.29 -27.44
N ALA A 2 3.40 -25.38 -27.72
CA ALA A 2 3.76 -24.11 -28.35
C ALA A 2 4.56 -23.26 -27.35
N MET A 3 5.67 -22.67 -27.77
CA MET A 3 6.44 -21.77 -26.93
C MET A 3 5.66 -20.46 -26.78
N LEU A 4 4.97 -20.30 -25.64
CA LEU A 4 4.29 -19.05 -25.31
C LEU A 4 5.33 -18.03 -24.89
N GLN A 5 5.37 -16.89 -25.57
CA GLN A 5 6.25 -15.77 -25.20
C GLN A 5 5.83 -15.26 -23.82
N PHE A 6 6.65 -15.55 -22.81
CA PHE A 6 6.42 -15.15 -21.42
C PHE A 6 6.36 -13.62 -21.31
N THR A 7 5.25 -13.11 -20.80
CA THR A 7 5.14 -11.72 -20.38
C THR A 7 5.22 -11.70 -18.86
N ARG A 8 6.11 -10.90 -18.28
CA ARG A 8 6.30 -10.86 -16.81
C ARG A 8 5.20 -10.09 -16.07
N ASN A 9 4.35 -9.41 -16.81
CA ASN A 9 3.39 -8.41 -16.35
C ASN A 9 1.98 -9.02 -16.20
N TYR A 10 1.85 -10.14 -15.50
CA TYR A 10 0.56 -10.77 -15.24
C TYR A 10 0.43 -11.34 -13.83
N THR A 11 -0.81 -11.44 -13.37
CA THR A 11 -1.23 -12.15 -12.15
C THR A 11 -2.19 -13.25 -12.55
N ASP A 12 -1.93 -14.48 -12.08
CA ASP A 12 -2.84 -15.60 -12.21
C ASP A 12 -3.97 -15.46 -11.19
N ARG A 13 -5.21 -15.31 -11.67
CA ARG A 13 -6.45 -15.23 -10.87
C ARG A 13 -7.28 -16.52 -10.98
N SER A 14 -6.70 -17.59 -11.54
CA SER A 14 -7.36 -18.87 -11.72
C SER A 14 -7.70 -19.54 -10.39
N ASN A 15 -8.75 -20.35 -10.39
CA ASN A 15 -9.23 -21.09 -9.24
C ASN A 15 -9.71 -22.49 -9.65
N ASP A 16 -10.29 -23.23 -8.71
CA ASP A 16 -10.79 -24.59 -8.96
C ASP A 16 -11.93 -24.65 -9.99
N GLN A 17 -12.55 -23.52 -10.34
CA GLN A 17 -13.68 -23.43 -11.28
C GLN A 17 -13.25 -23.03 -12.69
N GLY A 18 -12.07 -22.44 -12.88
CA GLY A 18 -11.63 -21.96 -14.19
C GLY A 18 -10.39 -21.08 -14.16
N PHE A 19 -10.03 -20.58 -15.34
CA PHE A 19 -8.82 -19.82 -15.59
C PHE A 19 -9.14 -18.36 -15.86
N GLN A 20 -8.38 -17.47 -15.24
CA GLN A 20 -8.46 -16.04 -15.48
C GLN A 20 -7.11 -15.38 -15.21
N PHE A 21 -6.71 -14.48 -16.09
CA PHE A 21 -5.41 -13.83 -16.03
C PHE A 21 -5.57 -12.33 -16.09
N GLU A 22 -4.85 -11.63 -15.23
CA GLU A 22 -4.83 -10.18 -15.18
C GLU A 22 -3.48 -9.70 -15.70
N PHE A 23 -3.46 -8.88 -16.75
CA PHE A 23 -2.24 -8.31 -17.35
C PHE A 23 -2.17 -6.83 -17.06
N TYR A 24 -0.99 -6.28 -16.79
CA TYR A 24 -0.82 -4.88 -16.39
C TYR A 24 0.28 -4.15 -17.17
N CYS A 25 0.13 -2.84 -17.33
CA CYS A 25 1.14 -1.97 -17.90
C CYS A 25 2.38 -1.93 -16.99
N ASP A 26 3.57 -2.18 -17.52
CA ASP A 26 4.84 -2.13 -16.76
C ASP A 26 5.17 -0.71 -16.22
N LYS A 27 4.50 0.36 -16.69
CA LYS A 27 4.74 1.76 -16.27
C LYS A 27 3.70 2.27 -15.26
N CYS A 28 2.40 2.10 -15.53
CA CYS A 28 1.33 2.67 -14.70
C CYS A 28 0.51 1.64 -13.92
N SER A 29 0.79 0.34 -14.09
CA SER A 29 0.06 -0.76 -13.46
C SER A 29 -1.43 -0.88 -13.82
N ASN A 30 -1.97 -0.03 -14.69
CA ASN A 30 -3.31 -0.24 -15.26
C ASN A 30 -3.33 -1.55 -16.05
N GLY A 31 -4.40 -2.32 -15.91
CA GLY A 31 -4.47 -3.65 -16.47
C GLY A 31 -5.77 -4.02 -17.18
N HIS A 32 -5.71 -5.14 -17.87
CA HIS A 32 -6.83 -5.81 -18.51
C HIS A 32 -6.94 -7.23 -17.96
N MET A 33 -8.16 -7.68 -17.73
CA MET A 33 -8.46 -9.02 -17.26
C MET A 33 -8.98 -9.83 -18.43
N SER A 34 -8.48 -11.06 -18.58
CA SER A 34 -9.02 -12.00 -19.56
C SER A 34 -10.45 -12.37 -19.19
N ALA A 35 -11.23 -12.79 -20.19
CA ALA A 35 -12.48 -13.49 -19.93
C ALA A 35 -12.21 -14.71 -19.03
N PHE A 36 -13.19 -15.04 -18.19
CA PHE A 36 -13.13 -16.23 -17.35
C PHE A 36 -13.42 -17.47 -18.21
N GLU A 37 -12.47 -18.40 -18.28
CA GLU A 37 -12.62 -19.66 -19.00
C GLU A 37 -12.90 -20.78 -18.00
N GLY A 38 -14.13 -21.29 -17.98
CA GLY A 38 -14.54 -22.35 -17.06
C GLY A 38 -13.79 -23.65 -17.33
N SER A 39 -13.24 -24.29 -16.29
CA SER A 39 -12.58 -25.58 -16.45
C SER A 39 -13.61 -26.72 -16.37
N ALA A 40 -13.64 -27.59 -17.38
CA ALA A 40 -14.54 -28.74 -17.41
C ALA A 40 -14.36 -29.66 -16.18
N LEU A 41 -13.12 -29.76 -15.69
CA LEU A 41 -12.77 -30.50 -14.48
C LEU A 41 -13.29 -29.83 -13.20
N GLY A 42 -13.26 -28.49 -13.13
CA GLY A 42 -13.80 -27.70 -12.03
C GLY A 42 -15.31 -27.81 -11.89
N MET A 43 -16.01 -27.77 -13.03
CA MET A 43 -17.45 -28.01 -13.07
C MET A 43 -17.81 -29.46 -12.71
N ALA A 44 -17.06 -30.44 -13.21
CA ALA A 44 -17.26 -31.85 -12.88
C ALA A 44 -16.99 -32.15 -11.39
N SER A 45 -15.94 -31.57 -10.79
CA SER A 45 -15.65 -31.74 -9.36
C SER A 45 -16.71 -31.08 -8.46
N SER A 46 -17.21 -29.90 -8.85
CA SER A 46 -18.30 -29.22 -8.13
C SER A 46 -19.59 -30.03 -8.19
N PHE A 47 -19.90 -30.61 -9.34
CA PHE A 47 -21.02 -31.52 -9.51
C PHE A 47 -20.85 -32.82 -8.70
N LEU A 48 -19.66 -33.42 -8.69
CA LEU A 48 -19.38 -34.62 -7.88
C LEU A 48 -19.48 -34.33 -6.37
N LYS A 49 -19.00 -33.17 -5.91
CA LYS A 49 -19.20 -32.71 -4.51
C LYS A 49 -20.69 -32.54 -4.17
N ALA A 50 -21.49 -31.99 -5.09
CA ALA A 50 -22.93 -31.84 -4.92
C ALA A 50 -23.68 -33.19 -5.00
N ALA A 51 -23.22 -34.14 -5.81
CA ALA A 51 -23.78 -35.49 -5.88
C ALA A 51 -23.45 -36.31 -4.62
N GLY A 52 -22.29 -36.05 -4.00
CA GLY A 52 -21.85 -36.72 -2.77
C GLY A 52 -22.72 -36.42 -1.55
N SER A 53 -23.44 -35.30 -1.50
CA SER A 53 -24.39 -35.00 -0.42
C SER A 53 -25.75 -35.70 -0.58
N PHE A 54 -26.06 -36.16 -1.80
CA PHE A 54 -27.30 -36.90 -2.12
C PHE A 54 -27.11 -38.43 -2.10
N PHE A 55 -25.91 -38.94 -2.39
CA PHE A 55 -25.60 -40.36 -2.36
C PHE A 55 -24.83 -40.74 -1.09
N GLY A 56 -25.56 -40.88 0.01
CA GLY A 56 -25.03 -41.32 1.29
C GLY A 56 -24.51 -42.77 1.27
N GLY A 57 -23.27 -42.94 1.73
CA GLY A 57 -22.80 -44.19 2.34
C GLY A 57 -22.16 -45.24 1.43
N ALA A 58 -21.08 -44.90 0.70
CA ALA A 58 -20.05 -45.88 0.26
C ALA A 58 -18.80 -45.21 -0.35
N LEU A 59 -18.91 -43.94 -0.79
CA LEU A 59 -17.85 -43.25 -1.54
C LEU A 59 -16.88 -42.44 -0.66
N SER A 60 -17.04 -42.45 0.67
CA SER A 60 -16.28 -41.62 1.63
C SER A 60 -14.81 -41.99 1.81
N ARG A 61 -14.27 -42.98 1.09
CA ARG A 61 -12.83 -43.31 1.12
C ARG A 61 -11.99 -42.65 0.02
N ALA A 62 -12.59 -41.98 -0.96
CA ALA A 62 -11.86 -41.28 -2.03
C ALA A 62 -11.58 -39.79 -1.73
N ALA A 63 -12.14 -39.24 -0.64
CA ALA A 63 -12.10 -37.80 -0.33
C ALA A 63 -10.84 -37.32 0.42
N TYR A 64 -9.90 -38.22 0.77
CA TYR A 64 -8.71 -37.88 1.57
C TYR A 64 -7.48 -37.42 0.75
N ALA A 65 -7.60 -37.25 -0.57
CA ALA A 65 -6.52 -36.71 -1.41
C ALA A 65 -6.82 -35.25 -1.82
N GLY A 66 -6.88 -34.34 -0.83
CA GLY A 66 -7.36 -32.96 -1.03
C GLY A 66 -6.30 -31.89 -1.23
N ASP A 67 -5.06 -32.09 -0.78
CA ASP A 67 -4.10 -30.97 -0.64
C ASP A 67 -3.06 -30.85 -1.77
N HIS A 68 -3.09 -31.72 -2.78
CA HIS A 68 -2.13 -31.69 -3.90
C HIS A 68 -2.75 -31.47 -5.30
N VAL A 69 -3.99 -30.99 -5.39
CA VAL A 69 -4.69 -30.79 -6.70
C VAL A 69 -4.39 -29.41 -7.33
N LYS A 70 -3.72 -28.50 -6.62
CA LYS A 70 -3.32 -27.20 -7.21
C LYS A 70 -2.31 -27.34 -8.35
N ASP A 71 -1.40 -28.30 -8.27
CA ASP A 71 -0.43 -28.56 -9.35
C ASP A 71 -1.05 -29.30 -10.55
N ALA A 72 -2.22 -29.94 -10.37
CA ALA A 72 -2.95 -30.60 -11.46
C ALA A 72 -3.76 -29.62 -12.33
N LEU A 73 -4.04 -28.41 -11.83
CA LEU A 73 -4.74 -27.37 -12.59
C LEU A 73 -3.82 -26.70 -13.62
N ARG A 74 -2.50 -26.69 -13.41
CA ARG A 74 -1.50 -26.23 -14.39
C ARG A 74 -1.13 -27.33 -15.39
N GLY A 75 -2.15 -27.85 -16.06
CA GLY A 75 -2.00 -28.78 -17.18
C GLY A 75 -2.17 -28.10 -18.53
N LYS A 76 -2.27 -28.90 -19.60
CA LYS A 76 -2.46 -28.42 -20.98
C LYS A 76 -3.61 -27.40 -21.12
N ALA A 77 -4.71 -27.58 -20.38
CA ALA A 77 -5.85 -26.66 -20.41
C ALA A 77 -5.49 -25.25 -19.90
N TRP A 78 -4.65 -25.16 -18.86
CA TRP A 78 -4.13 -23.89 -18.39
C TRP A 78 -3.19 -23.28 -19.41
N ASP A 79 -2.29 -24.07 -20.02
CA ASP A 79 -1.37 -23.57 -21.06
C ASP A 79 -2.14 -23.01 -22.27
N ASP A 80 -3.20 -23.69 -22.71
CA ASP A 80 -4.06 -23.24 -23.80
C ASP A 80 -4.80 -21.95 -23.43
N ALA A 81 -5.43 -21.91 -22.24
CA ALA A 81 -6.14 -20.73 -21.73
C ALA A 81 -5.20 -19.53 -21.56
N TYR A 82 -4.01 -19.74 -20.98
CA TYR A 82 -2.98 -18.72 -20.81
C TYR A 82 -2.48 -18.20 -22.17
N GLY A 83 -2.24 -19.09 -23.13
CA GLY A 83 -1.84 -18.72 -24.48
C GLY A 83 -2.87 -17.84 -25.19
N ASN A 84 -4.15 -18.19 -25.08
CA ASN A 84 -5.26 -17.39 -25.59
C ASN A 84 -5.31 -16.00 -24.92
N ALA A 85 -5.21 -15.97 -23.59
CA ALA A 85 -5.24 -14.74 -22.80
C ALA A 85 -4.06 -13.81 -23.14
N VAL A 86 -2.84 -14.35 -23.32
CA VAL A 86 -1.67 -13.58 -23.74
C VAL A 86 -1.87 -12.99 -25.13
N ASN A 87 -2.39 -13.77 -26.09
CA ASN A 87 -2.63 -13.28 -27.45
C ASN A 87 -3.69 -12.18 -27.52
N GLU A 88 -4.70 -12.25 -26.66
CA GLU A 88 -5.68 -11.18 -26.50
C GLU A 88 -5.03 -9.94 -25.86
N ALA A 89 -4.32 -10.12 -24.75
CA ALA A 89 -3.66 -9.03 -24.03
C ALA A 89 -2.68 -8.23 -24.92
N LYS A 90 -1.91 -8.91 -25.78
CA LYS A 90 -0.98 -8.26 -26.73
C LYS A 90 -1.63 -7.24 -27.66
N LYS A 91 -2.95 -7.32 -27.89
CA LYS A 91 -3.68 -6.33 -28.70
C LYS A 91 -3.91 -5.02 -27.96
N HIS A 92 -3.86 -5.04 -26.64
CA HIS A 92 -4.13 -3.89 -25.77
C HIS A 92 -2.85 -3.19 -25.27
N PHE A 93 -1.68 -3.79 -25.49
CA PHE A 93 -0.40 -3.24 -25.06
C PHE A 93 0.57 -3.07 -26.24
N LYS A 94 1.50 -2.13 -26.11
CA LYS A 94 2.63 -1.95 -27.03
C LYS A 94 3.92 -2.40 -26.38
N HIS A 95 4.72 -3.18 -27.13
CA HIS A 95 6.01 -3.66 -26.69
C HIS A 95 7.12 -2.65 -27.03
N CYS A 96 7.86 -2.21 -26.02
CA CYS A 96 9.00 -1.32 -26.20
C CYS A 96 10.24 -2.12 -26.59
N THR A 97 10.79 -1.86 -27.77
CA THR A 97 11.97 -2.57 -28.28
C THR A 97 13.26 -2.23 -27.52
N ARG A 98 13.30 -1.10 -26.79
CA ARG A 98 14.47 -0.69 -26.01
C ARG A 98 14.56 -1.39 -24.64
N CYS A 99 13.47 -1.42 -23.88
CA CYS A 99 13.48 -1.99 -22.52
C CYS A 99 12.72 -3.32 -22.39
N GLY A 100 12.02 -3.77 -23.43
CA GLY A 100 11.21 -5.00 -23.40
C GLY A 100 9.89 -4.88 -22.64
N HIS A 101 9.52 -3.69 -22.15
CA HIS A 101 8.29 -3.49 -21.38
C HIS A 101 7.06 -3.50 -22.28
N TRP A 102 5.96 -4.03 -21.76
CA TRP A 102 4.64 -3.92 -22.35
C TRP A 102 3.87 -2.80 -21.64
N VAL A 103 3.48 -1.77 -22.39
CA VAL A 103 2.84 -0.57 -21.84
C VAL A 103 1.54 -0.24 -22.54
N CYS A 104 0.63 0.46 -21.85
CA CYS A 104 -0.63 0.88 -22.45
C CYS A 104 -0.39 1.96 -23.54
N PRO A 105 -1.05 1.87 -24.70
CA PRO A 105 -0.84 2.78 -25.82
C PRO A 105 -1.32 4.21 -25.53
N GLN A 106 -2.35 4.38 -24.68
CA GLN A 106 -3.00 5.67 -24.47
C GLN A 106 -2.24 6.63 -23.54
N SER A 107 -1.40 6.12 -22.63
CA SER A 107 -0.82 6.98 -21.56
C SER A 107 0.63 6.65 -21.21
N CYS A 108 1.22 5.63 -21.81
CA CYS A 108 2.59 5.20 -21.47
C CYS A 108 3.45 4.95 -22.70
N TRP A 109 2.90 5.22 -23.89
CA TRP A 109 3.55 5.01 -25.17
C TRP A 109 3.70 6.32 -25.91
N ASN A 110 4.93 6.64 -26.28
CA ASN A 110 5.22 7.80 -27.10
C ASN A 110 5.14 7.43 -28.58
N GLU A 111 4.01 7.76 -29.22
CA GLU A 111 3.80 7.46 -30.65
C GLU A 111 4.81 8.15 -31.58
N GLN A 112 5.27 9.35 -31.23
CA GLN A 112 6.24 10.09 -32.05
C GLN A 112 7.61 9.42 -32.09
N ARG A 113 7.94 8.64 -31.04
CA ARG A 113 9.24 7.98 -30.87
C ARG A 113 9.17 6.46 -31.03
N GLY A 114 7.98 5.88 -31.09
CA GLY A 114 7.79 4.43 -31.18
C GLY A 114 8.38 3.66 -29.99
N LEU A 115 8.41 4.29 -28.81
CA LEU A 115 8.99 3.73 -27.58
C LEU A 115 8.09 4.06 -26.39
N CYS A 116 8.25 3.32 -25.27
CA CYS A 116 7.57 3.70 -24.04
C CYS A 116 8.10 5.02 -23.49
N GLU A 117 7.28 5.76 -22.77
CA GLU A 117 7.66 7.07 -22.20
C GLU A 117 8.74 6.98 -21.13
N ALA A 118 8.95 5.83 -20.51
CA ALA A 118 10.10 5.61 -19.63
C ALA A 118 11.43 5.64 -20.41
N CYS A 119 11.41 5.24 -21.70
CA CYS A 119 12.58 5.22 -22.57
C CYS A 119 12.71 6.51 -23.40
N ALA A 120 11.60 7.05 -23.87
CA ALA A 120 11.52 8.25 -24.68
C ALA A 120 10.29 9.06 -24.24
N PRO A 121 10.41 9.90 -23.19
CA PRO A 121 9.28 10.66 -22.67
C PRO A 121 8.77 11.66 -23.72
N ASN A 122 7.49 12.02 -23.61
CA ASN A 122 6.95 13.15 -24.34
C ASN A 122 7.57 14.44 -23.77
N LEU A 123 8.34 15.16 -24.57
CA LEU A 123 9.09 16.33 -24.11
C LEU A 123 8.18 17.47 -23.62
N ALA A 124 6.97 17.62 -24.16
CA ALA A 124 6.05 18.67 -23.72
C ALA A 124 5.50 18.37 -22.32
N GLU A 125 5.10 17.12 -22.07
CA GLU A 125 4.65 16.65 -20.75
C GLU A 125 5.78 16.72 -19.72
N GLU A 126 6.98 16.28 -20.11
CA GLU A 126 8.16 16.32 -19.24
C GLU A 126 8.58 17.75 -18.91
N ALA A 127 8.48 18.68 -19.87
CA ALA A 127 8.75 20.10 -19.61
C ALA A 127 7.76 20.69 -18.59
N ALA A 128 6.47 20.36 -18.70
CA ALA A 128 5.46 20.78 -17.72
C ALA A 128 5.72 20.18 -16.33
N HIS A 129 6.09 18.90 -16.26
CA HIS A 129 6.52 18.23 -15.02
C HIS A 129 7.75 18.90 -14.40
N ILE A 130 8.81 19.16 -15.18
CA ILE A 130 10.04 19.82 -14.72
C ILE A 130 9.73 21.23 -14.19
N GLN A 131 8.96 22.03 -14.92
CA GLN A 131 8.58 23.37 -14.49
C GLN A 131 7.84 23.34 -13.14
N SER A 132 6.90 22.43 -12.99
CA SER A 132 6.13 22.26 -11.75
C SER A 132 7.01 21.80 -10.59
N LYS A 133 7.91 20.85 -10.84
CA LYS A 133 8.86 20.34 -9.84
C LYS A 133 9.81 21.43 -9.35
N VAL A 134 10.39 22.20 -10.27
CA VAL A 134 11.26 23.34 -9.94
C VAL A 134 10.48 24.40 -9.16
N ALA A 135 9.23 24.69 -9.54
CA ALA A 135 8.41 25.64 -8.79
C ALA A 135 8.14 25.17 -7.34
N VAL A 136 7.89 23.87 -7.13
CA VAL A 136 7.77 23.26 -5.80
C VAL A 136 9.07 23.39 -5.01
N GLU A 137 10.21 23.06 -5.61
CA GLU A 137 11.54 23.20 -4.98
C GLU A 137 11.81 24.66 -4.56
N GLN A 138 11.55 25.62 -5.44
CA GLN A 138 11.66 27.05 -5.13
C GLN A 138 10.72 27.47 -3.99
N THR A 139 9.53 26.87 -3.91
CA THR A 139 8.57 27.12 -2.84
C THR A 139 9.10 26.62 -1.51
N TRP A 140 9.69 25.42 -1.47
CA TRP A 140 10.39 24.90 -0.29
C TRP A 140 11.52 25.82 0.17
N ASP A 141 12.33 26.33 -0.75
CA ASP A 141 13.43 27.23 -0.42
C ASP A 141 12.94 28.58 0.13
N LYS A 142 11.83 29.10 -0.39
CA LYS A 142 11.18 30.29 0.17
C LYS A 142 10.63 30.01 1.58
N ALA A 143 9.94 28.89 1.76
CA ALA A 143 9.38 28.49 3.05
C ALA A 143 10.47 28.36 4.12
N ARG A 144 11.64 27.81 3.79
CA ARG A 144 12.79 27.70 4.71
C ARG A 144 13.40 29.03 5.11
N LYS A 145 13.25 30.09 4.30
CA LYS A 145 13.85 31.41 4.54
C LYS A 145 12.99 32.31 5.42
N VAL A 146 11.69 32.04 5.50
CA VAL A 146 10.79 32.75 6.41
C VAL A 146 10.88 32.11 7.78
N ASP A 147 10.93 32.93 8.83
CA ASP A 147 10.79 32.44 10.19
C ASP A 147 9.36 31.92 10.39
N GLN A 148 9.19 30.61 10.20
CA GLN A 148 7.91 29.92 10.36
C GLN A 148 7.40 29.91 11.82
N VAL A 149 8.23 30.38 12.75
CA VAL A 149 7.99 30.31 14.20
C VAL A 149 8.16 31.67 14.87
N GLU A 150 8.05 32.77 14.11
CA GLU A 150 8.19 34.15 14.64
C GLU A 150 7.27 34.38 15.87
N ASN A 151 6.04 33.85 15.82
CA ASN A 151 5.06 33.95 16.91
C ASN A 151 5.07 32.76 17.88
N LEU A 152 6.01 31.82 17.73
CA LEU A 152 6.11 30.63 18.56
C LEU A 152 7.20 30.82 19.62
N ASP A 153 6.80 31.10 20.86
CA ASP A 153 7.72 31.03 22.00
C ASP A 153 8.24 29.59 22.19
N MET A 154 9.50 29.38 21.82
CA MET A 154 10.25 28.11 21.94
C MET A 154 10.73 27.83 23.36
N LYS A 155 10.63 28.80 24.30
CA LYS A 155 10.97 28.60 25.71
C LYS A 155 9.78 28.10 26.53
N ALA A 156 8.56 28.28 26.04
CA ALA A 156 7.36 27.75 26.68
C ALA A 156 7.37 26.21 26.69
N GLN A 157 7.14 25.61 27.86
CA GLN A 157 6.89 24.17 27.96
C GLN A 157 5.55 23.87 27.29
N ARG A 158 5.57 23.19 26.14
CA ARG A 158 4.37 22.80 25.39
C ARG A 158 4.16 21.31 25.49
N MET A 159 2.94 20.91 25.79
CA MET A 159 2.47 19.53 25.70
C MET A 159 1.35 19.52 24.67
N ALA A 160 1.37 18.55 23.75
CA ALA A 160 0.34 18.44 22.72
C ALA A 160 -0.95 17.77 23.24
N ALA A 161 -0.85 17.01 24.32
CA ALA A 161 -1.97 16.32 24.94
C ALA A 161 -1.85 16.32 26.47
N CYS A 162 -2.99 16.33 27.15
CA CYS A 162 -3.07 16.24 28.60
C CYS A 162 -2.59 14.85 29.08
N PRO A 163 -1.67 14.75 30.05
CA PRO A 163 -1.16 13.47 30.53
C PRO A 163 -2.18 12.68 31.38
N HIS A 164 -3.32 13.29 31.71
CA HIS A 164 -4.35 12.69 32.56
C HIS A 164 -5.58 12.21 31.79
N CYS A 165 -5.91 12.82 30.67
CA CYS A 165 -7.10 12.49 29.88
C CYS A 165 -6.87 12.41 28.36
N ASN A 166 -5.65 12.65 27.88
CA ASN A 166 -5.26 12.67 26.45
C ASN A 166 -5.98 13.70 25.57
N ALA A 167 -6.73 14.64 26.15
CA ALA A 167 -7.30 15.76 25.40
C ALA A 167 -6.20 16.63 24.77
N SER A 168 -6.43 17.08 23.53
CA SER A 168 -5.56 18.05 22.85
C SER A 168 -5.49 19.35 23.64
N ILE A 169 -4.30 19.93 23.76
CA ILE A 169 -4.07 21.17 24.51
C ILE A 169 -3.14 22.10 23.73
N GLU A 170 -3.51 23.37 23.63
CA GLU A 170 -2.73 24.39 22.91
C GLU A 170 -1.76 25.17 23.84
N GLY A 171 -1.68 24.76 25.11
CA GLY A 171 -0.88 25.39 26.17
C GLY A 171 -1.70 25.66 27.44
N GLY A 172 -1.06 26.24 28.46
CA GLY A 172 -1.71 26.62 29.72
C GLY A 172 -1.27 25.82 30.95
N LYS A 173 -1.67 26.26 32.15
CA LYS A 173 -1.31 25.61 33.43
C LYS A 173 -2.22 24.41 33.77
N PHE A 174 -3.44 24.36 33.22
CA PHE A 174 -4.45 23.34 33.51
C PHE A 174 -5.11 22.84 32.21
N CYS A 175 -5.55 21.58 32.21
CA CYS A 175 -6.28 21.01 31.10
C CYS A 175 -7.71 21.60 31.03
N PRO A 176 -8.19 22.08 29.87
CA PRO A 176 -9.54 22.61 29.73
C PRO A 176 -10.63 21.53 29.88
N GLU A 177 -10.30 20.26 29.58
CA GLU A 177 -11.25 19.14 29.64
C GLU A 177 -11.33 18.51 31.03
N CYS A 178 -10.19 18.18 31.65
CA CYS A 178 -10.18 17.47 32.94
C CYS A 178 -9.79 18.33 34.15
N GLY A 179 -9.45 19.61 33.95
CA GLY A 179 -9.09 20.56 35.02
C GLY A 179 -7.76 20.27 35.74
N LYS A 180 -7.10 19.14 35.48
CA LYS A 180 -5.85 18.76 36.14
C LYS A 180 -4.67 19.61 35.64
N PRO A 181 -3.68 19.89 36.51
CA PRO A 181 -2.51 20.69 36.14
C PRO A 181 -1.66 19.98 35.07
N LEU A 182 -1.21 20.72 34.06
CA LEU A 182 -0.43 20.19 32.94
C LEU A 182 1.08 20.14 33.26
N ALA A 183 1.55 20.96 34.19
CA ALA A 183 2.91 20.87 34.72
C ALA A 183 2.90 20.07 36.03
N ALA A 184 3.68 18.99 36.07
CA ALA A 184 3.90 18.21 37.30
C ALA A 184 4.76 19.00 38.30
N LYS A 185 4.20 19.98 38.99
CA LYS A 185 4.84 20.55 40.18
C LYS A 185 4.74 19.54 41.31
N SER A 186 5.84 19.33 42.03
CA SER A 186 5.88 18.47 43.22
C SER A 186 6.04 19.34 44.45
N SER A 187 5.26 19.12 45.49
CA SER A 187 5.46 19.79 46.78
C SER A 187 6.52 19.07 47.61
N CYS A 188 7.25 19.81 48.44
CA CYS A 188 8.15 19.24 49.43
C CYS A 188 7.34 18.58 50.56
N GLY A 189 7.58 17.29 50.83
CA GLY A 189 6.88 16.57 51.91
C GLY A 189 7.15 17.10 53.32
N LYS A 190 8.23 17.89 53.53
CA LYS A 190 8.59 18.45 54.83
C LYS A 190 8.06 19.86 55.07
N CYS A 191 8.21 20.77 54.11
CA CYS A 191 7.86 22.19 54.29
C CYS A 191 6.68 22.66 53.41
N GLY A 192 6.15 21.80 52.52
CA GLY A 192 5.03 22.13 51.65
C GLY A 192 5.37 23.02 50.45
N ALA A 193 6.60 23.54 50.34
CA ALA A 193 7.01 24.42 49.26
C ALA A 193 6.91 23.74 47.88
N GLU A 194 6.45 24.48 46.86
CA GLU A 194 6.41 24.00 45.47
C GLU A 194 7.83 23.80 44.91
N MET A 195 8.06 22.67 44.26
CA MET A 195 9.32 22.33 43.62
C MET A 195 9.09 21.90 42.17
N ALA A 196 10.07 22.17 41.31
CA ALA A 196 10.06 21.67 39.96
C ALA A 196 10.05 20.12 39.94
N ALA A 197 9.40 19.52 38.93
CA ALA A 197 9.27 18.08 38.75
C ALA A 197 10.59 17.28 38.81
N LYS A 198 11.72 17.95 38.55
CA LYS A 198 13.07 17.38 38.49
C LYS A 198 14.00 17.86 39.62
N ALA A 199 13.50 18.65 40.57
CA ALA A 199 14.32 19.14 41.68
C ALA A 199 14.65 17.99 42.64
N LYS A 200 15.95 17.70 42.85
CA LYS A 200 16.46 16.67 43.78
C LYS A 200 16.38 17.10 45.24
N PHE A 201 16.44 18.41 45.50
CA PHE A 201 16.39 19.00 46.84
C PHE A 201 15.38 20.14 46.86
N CYS A 202 14.76 20.33 48.02
CA CYS A 202 13.87 21.46 48.24
C CYS A 202 14.64 22.78 48.23
N PRO A 203 14.25 23.76 47.39
CA PRO A 203 14.93 25.06 47.35
C PRO A 203 14.75 25.87 48.64
N GLU A 204 13.69 25.59 49.42
CA GLU A 204 13.39 26.32 50.66
C GLU A 204 13.99 25.67 51.90
N CYS A 205 13.91 24.34 52.03
CA CYS A 205 14.30 23.64 53.26
C CYS A 205 15.45 22.62 53.08
N GLY A 206 16.05 22.55 51.88
CA GLY A 206 17.20 21.71 51.56
C GLY A 206 16.94 20.19 51.62
N THR A 207 15.73 19.76 51.94
CA THR A 207 15.39 18.35 52.14
C THR A 207 15.33 17.63 50.79
N ALA A 208 15.94 16.44 50.70
CA ALA A 208 15.91 15.64 49.50
C ALA A 208 14.47 15.23 49.14
N ARG A 209 14.17 15.20 47.84
CA ARG A 209 12.90 14.70 47.33
C ARG A 209 12.81 13.20 47.63
N GLY A 210 11.97 12.83 48.60
CA GLY A 210 11.58 11.44 48.87
C GLY A 210 10.71 10.89 47.75
#